data_AF-V3ZQP3-F1
#
_entry.id   AF-V3ZQP3-F1
#
_cell.length_a   1.000
_cell.length_b   1.000
_cell.length_c   1.000
_cell.angle_alpha   90.00
_cell.angle_beta   90.00
_cell.angle_gamma   90.00
#
_symmetry.space_group_name_H-M   'P 1'
#
loop_
_entity.id
_entity.type
_entity.pdbx_description
1 polymer ?
#
loop_
_entity_poly.entity_id
_entity_poly.type
_entity_poly.pdbx_seq_one_letter_code
_entity_poly.pdbx_strand_id
1 'polypeptide(L)'
;NIICNTIRGKLYSIYNIICNTNREKLYPIYNIICHTIRGKLYSIYNIICHTIRGKLYSIYNIICHTIRGKLYPIYNIICNTNRGKLYSIYNIICNTNREKLYPIYNIICNTNRKVIPYIQYNL
;
A
#
# COMPACT_ATOMS: atom_id res chain seq x y z
N ASN A 1 -7.13 17.26 -11.92
CA ASN A 1 -7.62 18.22 -10.90
C ASN A 1 -7.02 17.90 -9.54
N ILE A 2 -7.01 18.87 -8.62
CA ILE A 2 -6.61 18.66 -7.22
C ILE A 2 -7.89 18.54 -6.37
N ILE A 3 -8.02 17.47 -5.58
CA ILE A 3 -9.15 17.24 -4.68
C ILE A 3 -8.62 17.31 -3.24
N CYS A 4 -9.12 18.24 -2.41
CA CYS A 4 -8.67 18.46 -1.02
C CYS A 4 -9.84 18.58 -0.03
N ASN A 5 -10.52 17.47 0.31
CA ASN A 5 -11.71 17.42 1.15
C ASN A 5 -11.63 16.35 2.25
N THR A 6 -12.35 16.55 3.35
CA THR A 6 -12.61 15.47 4.31
C THR A 6 -13.87 14.72 3.92
N ILE A 7 -13.74 13.43 3.61
CA ILE A 7 -14.86 12.61 3.11
C ILE A 7 -15.21 11.54 4.13
N ARG A 8 -16.49 11.51 4.52
CA ARG A 8 -17.10 10.47 5.36
C ARG A 8 -18.00 9.57 4.52
N GLY A 9 -17.41 8.97 3.48
CA GLY A 9 -18.15 8.22 2.47
C GLY A 9 -17.23 7.62 1.42
N LYS A 10 -17.82 7.12 0.32
CA LYS A 10 -17.07 6.60 -0.82
C LYS A 10 -16.57 7.75 -1.70
N LEU A 11 -15.31 7.69 -2.13
CA LEU A 11 -14.77 8.57 -3.18
C LEU A 11 -14.30 7.72 -4.36
N TYR A 12 -14.69 8.14 -5.56
CA TYR A 12 -14.22 7.61 -6.84
C TYR A 12 -13.48 8.72 -7.57
N SER A 13 -12.30 8.42 -8.12
CA SER A 13 -11.48 9.44 -8.77
C SER A 13 -10.62 8.86 -9.89
N ILE A 14 -10.52 9.62 -10.99
CA ILE A 14 -9.73 9.25 -12.16
C ILE A 14 -8.92 10.48 -12.59
N TYR A 15 -7.61 10.34 -12.80
CA TYR A 15 -6.70 11.42 -13.24
C TYR A 15 -6.65 12.66 -12.34
N ASN A 16 -6.44 12.44 -11.04
CA ASN A 16 -6.37 13.50 -10.04
C ASN A 16 -5.13 13.42 -9.15
N ILE A 17 -4.81 14.56 -8.58
CA ILE A 17 -4.04 14.64 -7.35
C ILE A 17 -5.05 14.73 -6.22
N ILE A 18 -5.00 13.81 -5.28
CA ILE A 18 -5.92 13.79 -4.14
C ILE A 18 -5.09 14.19 -2.92
N CYS A 19 -5.66 15.02 -2.02
CA CYS A 19 -5.16 15.62 -0.75
C CYS A 19 -6.26 15.68 0.37
N ASN A 20 -6.97 14.58 0.61
CA ASN A 20 -8.08 14.34 1.54
C ASN A 20 -7.76 13.61 2.87
N THR A 21 -8.75 13.56 3.76
CA THR A 21 -8.86 12.48 4.75
C THR A 21 -10.12 11.68 4.46
N ASN A 22 -10.00 10.38 4.24
CA ASN A 22 -11.16 9.51 3.97
C ASN A 22 -11.34 8.49 5.09
N ARG A 23 -12.56 8.41 5.63
CA ARG A 23 -12.94 7.51 6.74
C ARG A 23 -13.64 6.22 6.32
N GLU A 24 -13.80 5.97 5.01
CA GLU A 24 -14.48 4.76 4.55
C GLU A 24 -13.78 4.07 3.39
N LYS A 25 -14.11 4.44 2.15
CA LYS A 25 -13.62 3.74 0.95
C LYS A 25 -13.18 4.73 -0.12
N LEU A 26 -12.03 4.45 -0.71
CA LEU A 26 -11.46 5.23 -1.79
C LEU A 26 -11.11 4.32 -2.96
N TYR A 27 -11.49 4.75 -4.17
CA TYR A 27 -11.33 4.01 -5.43
C TYR A 27 -10.64 4.89 -6.50
N PRO A 28 -9.31 5.10 -6.40
CA PRO A 28 -8.55 5.90 -7.34
C PRO A 28 -7.96 5.05 -8.47
N ILE A 29 -8.04 5.58 -9.69
CA ILE A 29 -7.38 5.08 -10.90
C ILE A 29 -6.53 6.19 -11.53
N TYR A 30 -5.25 5.95 -11.81
CA TYR A 30 -4.33 6.95 -12.40
C TYR A 30 -4.21 8.26 -11.60
N ASN A 31 -4.01 8.16 -10.30
CA ASN A 31 -3.90 9.30 -9.40
C ASN A 31 -2.55 9.34 -8.68
N ILE A 32 -2.19 10.54 -8.26
CA ILE A 32 -1.23 10.76 -7.18
C ILE A 32 -2.07 11.02 -5.93
N ILE A 33 -1.81 10.28 -4.88
CA ILE A 33 -2.56 10.37 -3.63
C ILE A 33 -1.59 10.89 -2.57
N CYS A 34 -2.08 11.73 -1.64
CA CYS A 34 -1.40 12.36 -0.47
C CYS A 34 -2.28 12.42 0.82
N HIS A 35 -2.68 11.27 1.44
CA HIS A 35 -3.68 11.12 2.54
C HIS A 35 -3.32 10.38 3.83
N THR A 36 -4.20 10.59 4.80
CA THR A 36 -4.58 9.61 5.82
C THR A 36 -5.89 8.92 5.45
N ILE A 37 -5.87 7.59 5.35
CA ILE A 37 -7.10 6.78 5.16
C ILE A 37 -7.34 5.95 6.41
N ARG A 38 -8.54 6.10 6.98
CA ARG A 38 -9.06 5.21 8.03
C ARG A 38 -10.16 4.35 7.42
N GLY A 39 -9.81 3.26 6.76
CA GLY A 39 -10.78 2.50 5.97
C GLY A 39 -10.14 1.57 4.94
N LYS A 40 -10.77 1.44 3.77
CA LYS A 40 -10.29 0.62 2.66
C LYS A 40 -9.88 1.49 1.47
N LEU A 41 -8.72 1.20 0.90
CA LEU A 41 -8.26 1.79 -0.36
C LEU A 41 -8.15 0.69 -1.42
N TYR A 42 -8.72 0.93 -2.59
CA TYR A 42 -8.68 0.05 -3.75
C TYR A 42 -8.06 0.81 -4.93
N SER A 43 -6.76 0.65 -5.16
CA SER A 43 -5.96 1.51 -6.04
C SER A 43 -5.38 0.78 -7.25
N ILE A 44 -5.49 1.39 -8.43
CA ILE A 44 -4.92 0.88 -9.68
C ILE A 44 -4.11 1.98 -10.39
N TYR A 45 -2.87 1.71 -10.78
CA TYR A 45 -1.99 2.64 -11.50
C TYR A 45 -1.75 3.99 -10.80
N ASN A 46 -1.51 3.98 -9.50
CA ASN A 46 -1.32 5.18 -8.69
C ASN A 46 0.07 5.27 -8.07
N ILE A 47 0.45 6.50 -7.70
CA ILE A 47 1.53 6.78 -6.76
C ILE A 47 0.90 7.13 -5.41
N ILE A 48 1.31 6.45 -4.35
CA ILE A 48 0.62 6.48 -3.05
C ILE A 48 1.63 6.71 -1.93
N CYS A 49 1.56 7.86 -1.25
CA CYS A 49 2.56 8.31 -0.25
C CYS A 49 2.00 8.57 1.17
N HIS A 50 1.53 7.57 1.95
CA HIS A 50 0.51 7.77 3.03
C HIS A 50 0.67 7.10 4.39
N THR A 51 -0.25 7.45 5.29
CA THR A 51 -0.64 6.60 6.42
C THR A 51 -1.99 5.93 6.19
N ILE A 52 -2.02 4.59 6.13
CA ILE A 52 -3.28 3.83 6.06
C ILE A 52 -3.49 3.10 7.38
N ARG A 53 -4.65 3.35 7.99
CA ARG A 53 -5.19 2.54 9.09
C ARG A 53 -6.37 1.74 8.54
N GLY A 54 -6.14 0.48 8.19
CA GLY A 54 -7.16 -0.37 7.59
C GLY A 54 -6.62 -1.32 6.53
N LYS A 55 -7.28 -1.41 5.37
CA LYS A 55 -6.89 -2.33 4.30
C LYS A 55 -6.52 -1.58 3.02
N LEU A 56 -5.44 -1.99 2.38
CA LEU A 56 -5.07 -1.55 1.03
C LEU A 56 -5.08 -2.74 0.08
N TYR A 57 -5.75 -2.57 -1.04
CA TYR A 57 -5.73 -3.45 -2.20
C TYR A 57 -5.16 -2.64 -3.36
N SER A 58 -4.04 -3.08 -3.92
CA SER A 58 -3.27 -2.26 -4.86
C SER A 58 -2.72 -3.08 -6.02
N ILE A 59 -2.93 -2.62 -7.24
CA ILE A 59 -2.40 -3.23 -8.46
C ILE A 59 -1.63 -2.18 -9.29
N TYR A 60 -0.40 -2.49 -9.69
CA TYR A 60 0.46 -1.61 -10.53
C TYR A 60 0.71 -0.22 -9.94
N ASN A 61 1.05 -0.13 -8.66
CA ASN A 61 1.29 1.12 -7.96
C ASN A 61 2.74 1.22 -7.44
N ILE A 62 3.17 2.45 -7.23
CA ILE A 62 4.33 2.77 -6.41
C ILE A 62 3.80 3.26 -5.06
N ILE A 63 4.23 2.62 -3.98
CA ILE A 63 3.58 2.78 -2.69
C ILE A 63 4.63 3.03 -1.60
N CYS A 64 4.64 4.24 -1.04
CA CYS A 64 5.55 4.70 0.01
C CYS A 64 4.77 5.09 1.28
N HIS A 65 4.84 4.35 2.38
CA HIS A 65 3.85 4.57 3.47
C HIS A 65 4.18 3.96 4.83
N THR A 66 3.46 4.45 5.84
CA THR A 66 3.29 3.81 7.16
C THR A 66 1.92 3.12 7.20
N ILE A 67 1.87 1.82 7.46
CA ILE A 67 0.58 1.11 7.51
C ILE A 67 0.37 0.43 8.84
N ARG A 68 -0.86 0.55 9.33
CA ARG A 68 -1.41 -0.21 10.46
C ARG A 68 -2.62 -0.96 9.95
N GLY A 69 -2.44 -2.23 9.57
CA GLY A 69 -3.54 -3.05 9.04
C GLY A 69 -3.10 -4.16 8.08
N LYS A 70 -3.81 -4.32 6.96
CA LYS A 70 -3.51 -5.39 5.98
C LYS A 70 -3.24 -4.82 4.59
N LEU A 71 -2.22 -5.37 3.94
CA LEU A 71 -1.78 -5.02 2.60
C LEU A 71 -1.95 -6.20 1.65
N TYR A 72 -2.54 -5.93 0.48
CA TYR A 72 -2.73 -6.90 -0.61
C TYR A 72 -2.22 -6.36 -1.95
N PRO A 73 -0.90 -6.17 -2.11
CA PRO A 73 -0.31 -5.68 -3.35
C PRO A 73 -0.02 -6.77 -4.38
N ILE A 74 -0.32 -6.46 -5.64
CA ILE A 74 0.05 -7.23 -6.83
C ILE A 74 0.79 -6.32 -7.84
N TYR A 75 1.99 -6.70 -8.29
CA TYR A 75 2.79 -5.93 -9.25
C TYR A 75 3.12 -4.48 -8.81
N ASN A 76 3.57 -4.29 -7.58
CA ASN A 76 3.89 -2.99 -7.01
C ASN A 76 5.35 -2.88 -6.58
N ILE A 77 5.81 -1.64 -6.47
CA ILE A 77 7.02 -1.27 -5.74
C ILE A 77 6.59 -0.68 -4.40
N ILE A 78 7.12 -1.20 -3.31
CA ILE A 78 6.66 -0.90 -1.96
C ILE A 78 7.83 -0.51 -1.08
N CYS A 79 7.81 0.72 -0.57
CA CYS A 79 8.74 1.20 0.44
C CYS A 79 7.95 1.55 1.70
N ASN A 80 7.97 0.70 2.72
CA ASN A 80 7.06 0.91 3.86
C ASN A 80 7.60 0.57 5.25
N THR A 81 6.92 1.18 6.22
CA THR A 81 6.98 0.85 7.64
C THR A 81 5.65 0.17 7.98
N ASN A 82 5.62 -1.16 7.88
CA ASN A 82 4.38 -1.90 8.10
C ASN A 82 4.28 -2.42 9.54
N ARG A 83 3.23 -2.00 10.24
CA ARG A 83 2.78 -2.52 11.55
C ARG A 83 1.50 -3.34 11.33
N GLY A 84 1.56 -4.23 10.35
CA GLY A 84 0.44 -5.00 9.87
C GLY A 84 0.86 -6.26 9.11
N LYS A 85 -0.13 -6.99 8.55
CA LYS A 85 0.11 -8.15 7.68
C LYS A 85 0.28 -7.71 6.23
N LEU A 86 1.22 -8.33 5.52
CA LEU A 86 1.46 -8.11 4.09
C LEU A 86 1.30 -9.42 3.30
N TYR A 87 0.38 -9.42 2.35
CA TYR A 87 0.11 -10.52 1.43
C TYR A 87 0.43 -10.06 0.01
N SER A 88 1.60 -10.43 -0.50
CA SER A 88 2.17 -9.78 -1.67
C SER A 88 2.49 -10.78 -2.79
N ILE A 89 2.19 -10.40 -4.04
CA ILE A 89 2.48 -11.19 -5.24
C ILE A 89 3.21 -10.35 -6.29
N TYR A 90 4.37 -10.79 -6.80
CA TYR A 90 5.16 -10.10 -7.83
C TYR A 90 5.52 -8.64 -7.53
N ASN A 91 6.07 -8.36 -6.36
CA ASN A 91 6.41 -7.03 -5.88
C ASN A 91 7.89 -6.91 -5.52
N ILE A 92 8.37 -5.68 -5.57
CA ILE A 92 9.64 -5.27 -4.93
C ILE A 92 9.28 -4.59 -3.62
N ILE A 93 9.80 -5.08 -2.50
CA ILE A 93 9.40 -4.65 -1.16
C ILE A 93 10.65 -4.27 -0.35
N CYS A 94 10.78 -3.00 -0.03
CA CYS A 94 11.72 -2.48 0.94
C CYS A 94 10.96 -2.11 2.22
N ASN A 95 11.18 -2.83 3.31
CA ASN A 95 10.47 -2.56 4.55
C ASN A 95 11.35 -2.54 5.81
N THR A 96 10.77 -1.95 6.85
CA THR A 96 11.30 -1.92 8.22
C THR A 96 10.31 -2.67 9.12
N ASN A 97 10.10 -3.96 8.89
CA ASN A 97 9.00 -4.68 9.52
C ASN A 97 9.28 -5.19 10.94
N ARG A 98 8.22 -5.26 11.75
CA ARG A 98 8.15 -6.03 13.01
C ARG A 98 7.13 -7.19 12.94
N GLU A 99 6.63 -7.57 11.75
CA GLU A 99 5.41 -8.40 11.59
C GLU A 99 5.45 -9.42 10.43
N LYS A 100 4.34 -10.18 10.24
CA LYS A 100 4.19 -11.34 9.35
C LYS A 100 4.07 -10.97 7.87
N LEU A 101 4.91 -11.59 7.05
CA LEU A 101 4.95 -11.48 5.59
C LEU A 101 4.47 -12.78 4.93
N TYR A 102 3.68 -12.66 3.87
CA TYR A 102 3.23 -13.78 3.03
C TYR A 102 3.55 -13.50 1.55
N PRO A 103 4.84 -13.59 1.16
CA PRO A 103 5.26 -13.27 -0.20
C PRO A 103 5.13 -14.45 -1.16
N ILE A 104 4.74 -14.15 -2.40
CA ILE A 104 4.80 -15.04 -3.55
C ILE A 104 5.55 -14.28 -4.66
N TYR A 105 6.66 -14.82 -5.16
CA TYR A 105 7.50 -14.21 -6.21
C TYR A 105 7.87 -12.73 -5.96
N ASN A 106 8.31 -12.38 -4.75
CA ASN A 106 8.69 -11.01 -4.43
C ASN A 106 10.18 -10.89 -4.13
N ILE A 107 10.75 -9.73 -4.45
CA ILE A 107 12.06 -9.31 -3.95
C ILE A 107 11.83 -8.54 -2.65
N ILE A 108 12.46 -8.96 -1.55
CA ILE A 108 12.26 -8.34 -0.23
C ILE A 108 13.59 -7.92 0.39
N CYS A 109 13.72 -6.62 0.67
CA CYS A 109 14.75 -6.03 1.50
C CYS A 109 14.14 -5.61 2.85
N ASN A 110 14.55 -6.24 3.95
CA ASN A 110 14.11 -5.88 5.30
C ASN A 110 15.29 -5.36 6.12
N THR A 111 15.05 -4.32 6.90
CA THR A 111 16.07 -3.63 7.71
C THR A 111 16.02 -3.99 9.21
N ASN A 112 15.25 -5.02 9.62
CA ASN A 112 15.13 -5.47 11.03
C ASN A 112 15.56 -6.94 11.32
N ARG A 113 16.13 -7.14 12.52
CA ARG A 113 16.94 -8.26 13.09
C ARG A 113 16.36 -9.68 13.25
N LYS A 114 15.26 -10.10 12.62
CA LYS A 114 14.80 -11.51 12.73
C LYS A 114 14.67 -12.18 11.38
N VAL A 115 15.43 -13.27 11.24
CA VAL A 115 15.52 -14.16 10.08
C VAL A 115 14.11 -14.57 9.64
N ILE A 116 13.83 -14.38 8.35
CA ILE A 116 12.63 -14.85 7.68
C ILE A 116 13.00 -16.19 7.03
N PRO A 117 12.18 -17.25 7.13
CA PRO A 117 12.43 -18.48 6.38
C PRO A 117 12.19 -18.18 4.89
N TYR A 118 13.25 -18.28 4.10
CA TYR A 118 13.18 -18.13 2.65
C TYR A 118 12.68 -19.43 2.03
N ILE A 119 11.75 -19.34 1.08
CA ILE A 119 11.69 -20.29 -0.03
C ILE A 119 12.35 -19.57 -1.19
N GLN A 120 13.59 -19.97 -1.47
CA GLN A 120 14.37 -19.50 -2.60
C GLN A 120 14.02 -20.39 -3.79
N TYR A 121 13.40 -19.83 -4.83
CA TYR A 121 13.45 -20.45 -6.15
C TYR A 121 14.58 -19.77 -6.92
N ASN A 122 15.67 -20.50 -7.11
CA ASN A 122 16.70 -20.15 -8.09
C ASN A 122 16.05 -20.24 -9.47
N LEU A 123 16.20 -19.18 -10.27
CA LEU A 123 16.15 -19.28 -11.73
C LEU A 123 17.46 -19.90 -12.21
#